data_AF-A0A925KJB5-F1
#
_entry.id   AF-A0A925KJB5-F1
#
_cell.length_a   1.000
_cell.length_b   1.000
_cell.length_c   1.000
_cell.angle_alpha   90.00
_cell.angle_beta   90.00
_cell.angle_gamma   90.00
#
_symmetry.space_group_name_H-M   'P 1'
#
loop_
_entity.id
_entity.type
_entity.pdbx_description
1 polymer ?
#
loop_
_entity_poly.entity_id
_entity_poly.type
_entity_poly.pdbx_seq_one_letter_code
_entity_poly.pdbx_strand_id
1 'polypeptide(L)'
;ESTFIGDSAAACGMLSALRGLGIRVALDDFGTGFSSLAYLQDLPIDVLKVDRSFVAGLDVGDGGASGRIVDTVVRLAHGLGARVVAEGVETTEQMEMLRRLGCDAVQGFLLGRPQRAETIPGLLALPQPQESLAIPA
;
A
#
# COMPACT_ATOMS: atom_id res chain seq x y z
N GLU A 1 -5.00 5.01 -14.25
CA GLU A 1 -4.33 3.81 -14.81
C GLU A 1 -4.32 3.68 -16.34
N SER A 2 -5.28 4.20 -17.12
CA SER A 2 -5.18 4.17 -18.60
C SER A 2 -4.02 5.01 -19.19
N THR A 3 -3.40 5.86 -18.37
CA THR A 3 -2.34 6.80 -18.80
C THR A 3 -0.97 6.15 -18.98
N PHE A 4 -0.69 5.01 -18.33
CA PHE A 4 0.64 4.37 -18.38
C PHE A 4 0.83 3.39 -19.54
N ILE A 5 -0.27 2.92 -20.14
CA ILE A 5 -0.25 1.79 -21.07
C ILE A 5 0.12 2.21 -22.51
N GLY A 6 0.06 3.51 -22.81
CA GLY A 6 0.39 4.04 -24.14
C GLY A 6 1.87 4.34 -24.39
N ASP A 7 2.66 4.64 -23.34
CA ASP A 7 4.08 4.99 -23.44
C ASP A 7 4.83 4.71 -22.13
N SER A 8 4.92 3.41 -21.78
CA SER A 8 5.54 2.94 -20.53
C SER A 8 7.00 3.41 -20.39
N ALA A 9 7.75 3.53 -21.49
CA ALA A 9 9.15 3.96 -21.47
C ALA A 9 9.31 5.44 -21.07
N ALA A 10 8.51 6.34 -21.66
CA ALA A 10 8.54 7.75 -21.27
C ALA A 10 8.08 7.94 -19.82
N ALA A 11 7.06 7.22 -19.38
CA ALA A 11 6.58 7.24 -18.00
C ALA A 11 7.66 6.78 -17.01
N CYS A 12 8.33 5.65 -17.28
CA CYS A 12 9.44 5.16 -16.46
C CYS A 12 10.61 6.16 -16.40
N GLY A 13 10.93 6.82 -17.52
CA GLY A 13 11.95 7.87 -17.57
C GLY A 13 11.61 9.06 -16.68
N MET A 14 10.37 9.54 -16.73
CA MET A 14 9.90 10.65 -15.88
C MET A 14 9.88 10.27 -14.40
N LEU A 15 9.36 9.09 -14.05
CA LEU A 15 9.33 8.62 -12.66
C LEU A 15 10.75 8.43 -12.11
N SER A 16 11.68 7.92 -12.92
CA SER A 16 13.10 7.81 -12.55
C SER A 16 13.72 9.19 -12.30
N ALA A 17 13.43 10.18 -13.13
CA ALA A 17 13.90 11.54 -12.93
C ALA A 17 13.37 12.17 -11.63
N LEU A 18 12.08 11.96 -11.31
CA LEU A 18 11.49 12.41 -10.04
C LEU A 18 12.16 11.73 -8.83
N ARG A 19 12.44 10.42 -8.92
CA ARG A 19 13.19 9.71 -7.88
C ARG A 19 14.62 10.21 -7.73
N GLY A 20 15.26 10.59 -8.83
CA GLY A 20 16.56 11.26 -8.81
C GLY A 20 16.57 12.57 -8.01
N LEU A 21 15.41 13.21 -7.82
CA LEU A 21 15.23 14.40 -6.98
C LEU A 21 14.87 14.06 -5.51
N GLY A 22 14.80 12.78 -5.14
CA GLY A 22 14.39 12.32 -3.82
C GLY A 22 12.87 12.20 -3.60
N ILE A 23 12.06 12.31 -4.66
CA ILE A 23 10.62 12.13 -4.58
C ILE A 23 10.31 10.63 -4.59
N ARG A 24 9.52 10.17 -3.61
CA ARG A 24 9.06 8.78 -3.56
C ARG A 24 7.85 8.56 -4.47
N VAL A 25 7.84 7.45 -5.19
CA VAL A 25 6.76 7.07 -6.10
C VAL A 25 5.95 5.92 -5.50
N ALA A 26 4.64 6.09 -5.40
CA ALA A 26 3.72 5.04 -5.00
C ALA A 26 2.86 4.61 -6.19
N LEU A 27 2.70 3.30 -6.38
CA LEU A 27 1.70 2.73 -7.30
C LEU A 27 0.40 2.51 -6.53
N ASP A 28 -0.68 3.13 -6.99
CA ASP A 28 -2.00 3.07 -6.36
C ASP A 28 -2.90 1.97 -6.92
N ASP A 29 -3.94 1.60 -6.17
CA ASP A 29 -5.04 0.71 -6.57
C ASP A 29 -4.63 -0.69 -7.12
N PHE A 30 -3.48 -1.23 -6.68
CA PHE A 30 -2.96 -2.48 -7.21
C PHE A 30 -3.95 -3.64 -6.98
N GLY A 31 -4.32 -4.30 -8.10
CA GLY A 31 -5.14 -5.50 -8.15
C GLY A 31 -6.59 -5.29 -8.63
N THR A 32 -7.07 -4.07 -8.86
CA THR A 32 -8.44 -3.83 -9.38
C THR A 32 -8.56 -3.78 -10.91
N GLY A 33 -7.44 -3.95 -11.63
CA GLY A 33 -7.38 -3.86 -13.09
C GLY A 33 -6.28 -4.70 -13.75
N PHE A 34 -6.01 -4.44 -15.04
CA PHE A 34 -4.92 -5.07 -15.82
C PHE A 34 -3.55 -4.49 -15.42
N SER A 35 -3.07 -4.84 -14.23
CA SER A 35 -1.66 -4.69 -13.88
C SER A 35 -0.88 -5.83 -14.53
N SER A 36 -0.32 -5.61 -15.72
CA SER A 36 0.62 -6.58 -16.28
C SER A 36 1.87 -6.58 -15.40
N LEU A 37 2.08 -7.68 -14.67
CA LEU A 37 3.26 -7.93 -13.84
C LEU A 37 4.57 -7.68 -14.60
N ALA A 38 4.55 -7.83 -15.94
CA ALA A 38 5.70 -7.57 -16.80
C ALA A 38 6.19 -6.11 -16.71
N TYR A 39 5.29 -5.13 -16.54
CA TYR A 39 5.71 -3.72 -16.42
C TYR A 39 6.15 -3.34 -15.01
N LEU A 40 5.69 -4.08 -14.00
CA LEU A 40 6.03 -3.80 -12.60
C LEU A 40 7.52 -4.00 -12.33
N GLN A 41 8.18 -4.86 -13.09
CA GLN A 41 9.62 -5.12 -12.98
C GLN A 41 10.49 -3.90 -13.31
N ASP A 42 10.05 -3.08 -14.27
CA ASP A 42 10.80 -1.93 -14.76
C ASP A 42 10.32 -0.60 -14.16
N LEU A 43 9.18 -0.60 -13.48
CA LEU A 43 8.60 0.60 -12.88
C LEU A 43 9.41 1.02 -11.64
N PRO A 44 9.95 2.24 -11.61
CA PRO A 44 10.76 2.71 -10.49
C PRO A 44 9.83 3.17 -9.35
N ILE A 45 9.30 2.22 -8.58
CA ILE A 45 8.39 2.47 -7.45
C ILE A 45 9.09 2.26 -6.10
N ASP A 46 8.66 3.02 -5.08
CA ASP A 46 9.11 2.87 -3.70
C ASP A 46 8.02 2.25 -2.80
N VAL A 47 6.76 2.40 -3.21
CA VAL A 47 5.59 1.90 -2.48
C VAL A 47 4.59 1.29 -3.45
N LEU A 48 4.00 0.16 -3.05
CA LEU A 48 2.87 -0.46 -3.71
C LEU A 48 1.66 -0.46 -2.76
N LYS A 49 0.53 0.10 -3.21
CA LYS A 49 -0.69 0.19 -2.41
C LYS A 49 -1.65 -0.92 -2.78
N VAL A 50 -2.09 -1.70 -1.79
CA VAL A 50 -3.09 -2.76 -1.94
C VAL A 50 -4.47 -2.13 -1.81
N ASP A 51 -5.29 -2.25 -2.84
CA ASP A 51 -6.64 -1.68 -2.84
C ASP A 51 -7.54 -2.30 -1.74
N ARG A 52 -8.45 -1.47 -1.23
CA ARG A 52 -9.40 -1.82 -0.18
C ARG A 52 -10.29 -3.02 -0.50
N SER A 53 -10.55 -3.31 -1.79
CA SER A 53 -11.38 -4.45 -2.18
C SER A 53 -10.78 -5.79 -1.74
N PHE A 54 -9.44 -5.88 -1.66
CA PHE A 54 -8.77 -7.07 -1.10
C PHE A 54 -8.75 -7.05 0.42
N VAL A 55 -8.57 -5.88 1.03
CA VAL A 55 -8.53 -5.73 2.49
C VAL A 55 -9.89 -6.05 3.14
N ALA A 56 -10.99 -5.68 2.49
CA ALA A 56 -12.35 -5.88 2.97
C ALA A 56 -12.75 -7.35 3.22
N GLY A 57 -11.99 -8.31 2.67
CA GLY A 57 -12.24 -9.75 2.88
C GLY A 57 -11.35 -10.43 3.91
N LEU A 58 -10.47 -9.68 4.59
CA LEU A 58 -9.46 -10.27 5.49
C LEU A 58 -10.00 -10.70 6.86
N ASP A 59 -11.16 -10.18 7.26
CA ASP A 59 -11.85 -10.50 8.52
C ASP A 59 -12.77 -11.72 8.42
N VAL A 60 -12.91 -12.33 7.24
CA VAL A 60 -13.72 -13.53 7.02
C VAL A 60 -12.87 -14.79 7.18
N GLY A 61 -13.04 -15.50 8.31
CA GLY A 61 -12.29 -16.72 8.63
C GLY A 61 -10.78 -16.45 8.68
N ASP A 62 -9.96 -17.33 8.09
CA ASP A 62 -8.51 -17.10 7.95
C ASP A 62 -8.16 -16.21 6.73
N GLY A 63 -9.01 -15.24 6.38
CA GLY A 63 -8.86 -14.29 5.27
C GLY A 63 -9.08 -14.86 3.86
N GLY A 64 -9.24 -16.17 3.71
CA GLY A 64 -9.69 -16.81 2.46
C GLY A 64 -8.84 -16.47 1.23
N ALA A 65 -9.51 -16.17 0.10
CA ALA A 65 -8.85 -15.80 -1.15
C ALA A 65 -8.17 -14.42 -1.06
N SER A 66 -8.80 -13.47 -0.37
CA SER A 66 -8.26 -12.13 -0.14
C SER A 66 -6.90 -12.20 0.56
N GLY A 67 -6.78 -12.99 1.63
CA GLY A 67 -5.53 -13.17 2.35
C GLY A 67 -4.39 -13.69 1.47
N ARG A 68 -4.67 -14.65 0.58
CA ARG A 68 -3.66 -15.19 -0.36
C ARG A 68 -3.24 -14.17 -1.42
N ILE A 69 -4.19 -13.36 -1.90
CA ILE A 69 -3.87 -12.29 -2.85
C ILE A 69 -2.98 -11.26 -2.16
N VAL A 70 -3.36 -10.80 -0.97
CA VAL A 70 -2.57 -9.83 -0.20
C VAL A 70 -1.16 -10.38 0.12
N ASP A 71 -1.01 -11.63 0.56
CA ASP A 71 0.30 -12.27 0.77
C ASP A 71 1.15 -12.25 -0.51
N THR A 72 0.55 -12.58 -1.66
CA THR A 72 1.23 -12.56 -2.95
C THR A 72 1.71 -11.16 -3.31
N VAL A 73 0.86 -10.15 -3.10
CA VAL A 73 1.20 -8.75 -3.36
C VAL A 73 2.32 -8.27 -2.44
N VAL A 74 2.28 -8.62 -1.15
CA VAL A 74 3.33 -8.28 -0.18
C VAL A 74 4.68 -8.85 -0.61
N ARG A 75 4.72 -10.16 -0.91
CA ARG A 75 5.94 -10.82 -1.36
C ARG A 75 6.49 -10.23 -2.66
N LEU A 76 5.61 -9.91 -3.61
CA LEU A 76 5.98 -9.28 -4.88
C LEU A 76 6.62 -7.91 -4.65
N ALA A 77 5.99 -7.04 -3.88
CA ALA A 77 6.49 -5.70 -3.61
C ALA A 77 7.86 -5.74 -2.90
N HIS A 78 8.00 -6.59 -1.87
CA HIS A 78 9.28 -6.79 -1.19
C HIS A 78 10.36 -7.33 -2.13
N GLY A 79 10.01 -8.26 -3.02
CA GLY A 79 10.91 -8.76 -4.06
C GLY A 79 11.37 -7.70 -5.06
N LEU A 80 10.59 -6.64 -5.25
CA LEU A 80 10.94 -5.46 -6.06
C LEU A 80 11.64 -4.36 -5.25
N GLY A 81 11.87 -4.57 -3.96
CA GLY A 81 12.44 -3.56 -3.05
C GLY A 81 11.47 -2.42 -2.70
N ALA A 82 10.17 -2.60 -2.93
CA ALA A 82 9.12 -1.66 -2.59
C ALA A 82 8.46 -2.01 -1.26
N ARG A 83 8.00 -0.98 -0.53
CA ARG A 83 7.14 -1.16 0.66
C ARG A 83 5.68 -1.33 0.29
N VAL A 84 4.89 -1.93 1.16
CA VAL A 84 3.45 -2.11 0.97
C VAL A 84 2.62 -1.26 1.92
N VAL A 85 1.60 -0.61 1.36
CA VAL A 85 0.55 0.06 2.14
C VAL A 85 -0.78 -0.61 1.84
N ALA A 86 -1.45 -1.18 2.84
CA ALA A 86 -2.80 -1.70 2.67
C ALA A 86 -3.85 -0.62 2.96
N GLU A 87 -4.79 -0.45 2.03
CA GLU A 87 -5.83 0.57 2.12
C GLU A 87 -7.18 0.03 2.60
N GLY A 88 -7.97 0.89 3.24
CA GLY A 88 -9.33 0.54 3.66
C GLY A 88 -9.39 -0.38 4.88
N VAL A 89 -8.41 -0.28 5.80
CA VAL A 89 -8.46 -1.02 7.07
C VAL A 89 -9.52 -0.41 8.00
N GLU A 90 -10.55 -1.18 8.31
CA GLU A 90 -11.70 -0.76 9.11
C GLU A 90 -11.83 -1.55 10.42
N THR A 91 -11.25 -2.75 10.52
CA THR A 91 -11.35 -3.62 11.70
C THR A 91 -9.99 -4.04 12.27
N THR A 92 -9.95 -4.35 13.57
CA THR A 92 -8.72 -4.82 14.23
C THR A 92 -8.28 -6.17 13.66
N GLU A 93 -9.22 -7.02 13.25
CA GLU A 93 -8.97 -8.31 12.63
C GLU A 93 -8.24 -8.16 11.29
N GLN A 94 -8.67 -7.20 10.45
CA GLN A 94 -7.98 -6.86 9.21
C GLN A 94 -6.55 -6.36 9.49
N MET A 95 -6.39 -5.47 10.47
CA MET A 95 -5.07 -4.96 10.89
C MET A 95 -4.14 -6.10 11.33
N GLU A 96 -4.60 -6.99 12.20
CA GLU A 96 -3.80 -8.13 12.68
C GLU A 96 -3.42 -9.09 11.56
N MET A 97 -4.33 -9.35 10.62
CA MET A 97 -4.04 -10.16 9.45
C MET A 97 -2.97 -9.52 8.59
N LEU A 98 -3.08 -8.22 8.30
CA LEU A 98 -2.07 -7.47 7.56
C LEU A 98 -0.70 -7.47 8.24
N ARG A 99 -0.66 -7.42 9.58
CA ARG A 99 0.59 -7.61 10.33
C ARG A 99 1.20 -8.98 10.09
N ARG A 100 0.40 -10.05 10.19
CA ARG A 100 0.86 -11.43 9.96
C ARG A 100 1.37 -11.66 8.55
N LEU A 101 0.76 -10.99 7.57
CA LEU A 101 1.15 -11.05 6.17
C LEU A 101 2.40 -10.21 5.84
N GLY A 102 2.93 -9.44 6.79
CA GLY A 102 4.14 -8.63 6.61
C GLY A 102 3.91 -7.31 5.87
N CYS A 103 2.70 -6.75 5.90
CA CYS A 103 2.43 -5.45 5.28
C CYS A 103 3.15 -4.31 6.03
N ASP A 104 3.86 -3.41 5.35
CA ASP A 104 4.71 -2.41 6.04
C ASP A 104 3.93 -1.27 6.71
N ALA A 105 2.76 -0.92 6.15
CA ALA A 105 1.93 0.16 6.63
C ALA A 105 0.46 -0.04 6.24
N VAL A 106 -0.42 0.67 6.94
CA VAL A 106 -1.86 0.58 6.70
C VAL A 106 -2.50 1.96 6.71
N GLN A 107 -3.59 2.10 5.97
CA GLN A 107 -4.44 3.27 5.92
C GLN A 107 -5.90 2.83 6.01
N GLY A 108 -6.70 3.45 6.87
CA GLY A 108 -8.13 3.20 6.90
C GLY A 108 -8.85 3.82 8.09
N PHE A 109 -10.17 3.68 8.12
CA PHE A 109 -11.03 4.31 9.12
C PHE A 109 -10.82 3.78 10.53
N LEU A 110 -10.18 2.61 10.69
CA LEU A 110 -9.73 2.14 11.99
C LEU A 110 -8.75 3.11 12.66
N LEU A 111 -7.84 3.72 11.87
CA LEU A 111 -6.84 4.67 12.36
C LEU A 111 -7.39 6.11 12.44
N GLY A 112 -8.27 6.45 11.51
CA GLY A 112 -8.89 7.77 11.46
C GLY A 112 -9.54 8.04 10.11
N ARG A 113 -10.58 8.87 10.11
CA ARG A 113 -11.21 9.33 8.87
C ARG A 113 -10.41 10.48 8.26
N PRO A 114 -10.45 10.68 6.92
CA PRO A 114 -9.91 11.88 6.27
C PRO A 114 -10.38 13.14 7.00
N GLN A 115 -9.43 14.01 7.33
CA GLN A 115 -9.71 15.24 8.08
C GLN A 115 -9.40 16.47 7.23
N ARG A 116 -9.96 17.60 7.66
CA ARG A 116 -9.59 18.91 7.12
C ARG A 116 -8.15 19.27 7.53
N ALA A 117 -7.49 20.10 6.72
CA ALA A 117 -6.12 20.52 6.95
C ALA A 117 -5.92 21.17 8.34
N GLU A 118 -6.91 21.94 8.81
CA GLU A 118 -6.85 22.62 10.10
C GLU A 118 -6.80 21.66 11.29
N THR A 119 -7.31 20.43 11.13
CA THR A 119 -7.35 19.40 12.19
C THR A 119 -6.04 18.63 12.29
N ILE A 120 -5.23 18.58 11.22
CA ILE A 120 -4.03 17.73 11.13
C ILE A 120 -2.99 18.03 12.21
N PRO A 121 -2.63 19.29 12.54
CA PRO A 121 -1.65 19.56 13.58
C PRO A 121 -2.03 18.96 14.94
N GLY A 122 -3.32 19.00 15.29
CA GLY A 122 -3.84 18.41 16.53
C GLY A 122 -3.74 16.89 16.53
N LEU A 123 -4.00 16.24 15.40
CA LEU A 123 -3.86 14.78 15.25
C LEU A 123 -2.40 14.32 15.36
N LEU A 124 -1.47 15.06 14.75
CA LEU A 124 -0.04 14.73 14.77
C LEU A 124 0.60 14.98 16.14
N ALA A 125 0.02 15.88 16.94
CA ALA A 125 0.47 16.16 18.31
C ALA A 125 0.01 15.09 19.32
N LEU A 126 -0.89 14.18 18.93
CA LEU A 126 -1.28 13.07 19.80
C LEU A 126 -0.07 12.17 20.06
N PRO A 127 0.13 11.72 21.31
CA PRO A 127 1.19 10.76 21.62
C PRO A 127 1.00 9.54 20.72
N GLN A 128 2.03 9.24 19.92
CA GLN A 128 2.02 8.06 19.08
C GLN A 128 1.97 6.84 20.01
N PRO A 129 1.06 5.86 19.79
CA PRO A 129 1.04 4.65 20.59
C PRO A 129 2.44 4.03 20.56
N GLN A 130 3.03 3.82 21.75
CA GLN A 130 4.33 3.18 21.91
C GLN A 130 4.33 1.82 21.20
N GLU A 131 5.10 1.71 20.10
CA GLU A 131 5.65 0.52 19.44
C GLU A 131 4.76 -0.72 19.18
N SER A 132 3.47 -0.74 19.54
CA SER A 132 2.58 -1.90 19.35
C SER A 132 1.93 -1.95 17.95
N LEU A 133 2.18 -0.95 17.10
CA LEU A 133 1.65 -0.86 15.73
C LEU A 133 2.73 -0.86 14.65
N ALA A 134 4.01 -0.72 15.01
CA ALA A 134 5.10 -1.02 14.09
C ALA A 134 5.20 -2.54 13.99
N ILE A 135 5.10 -3.09 12.79
CA ILE A 135 5.46 -4.49 12.54
C ILE A 135 6.99 -4.50 12.49
N PRO A 136 7.68 -5.11 13.47
CA PRO A 136 9.12 -5.22 13.39
C PRO A 136 9.50 -6.07 12.17
N ALA A 137 10.66 -5.74 11.59
CA ALA A 137 11.22 -6.38 10.40
C ALA A 137 11.42 -7.90 10.54
#